data_AF-A0A430QK67-F1
#
_entry.id   AF-A0A430QK67-F1
#
_cell.length_a   1.000
_cell.length_b   1.000
_cell.length_c   1.000
_cell.angle_alpha   90.00
_cell.angle_beta   90.00
_cell.angle_gamma   90.00
#
_symmetry.space_group_name_H-M   'P 1'
#
loop_
_entity.id
_entity.type
_entity.pdbx_description
1 polymer ?
#
loop_
_entity_poly.entity_id
_entity_poly.type
_entity_poly.pdbx_seq_one_letter_code
_entity_poly.pdbx_strand_id
1 'polypeptide(L)' 'SGLFQCKKLGETCHKTVFDRCCGNTVCQLKGFKGKCVRCLSAGSRCIKNRECCHGKCVLFKCKNK' A
#
# COMPACT_ATOMS: atom_id res chain seq x y z
N SER A 1 -2.13 -10.44 -24.32
CA SER A 1 -2.35 -9.20 -23.53
C SER A 1 -1.59 -9.31 -22.20
N GLY A 2 -0.81 -8.29 -21.84
CA GLY A 2 0.37 -8.36 -20.95
C GLY A 2 0.17 -8.96 -19.54
N LEU A 3 1.15 -9.76 -19.12
CA LEU A 3 1.27 -10.50 -17.85
C LEU A 3 1.65 -9.62 -16.64
N PHE A 4 1.08 -8.43 -16.49
CA PHE A 4 1.18 -7.67 -15.23
C PHE A 4 -0.10 -7.88 -14.42
N GLN A 5 -0.25 -9.08 -13.85
CA GLN A 5 -1.34 -9.35 -12.90
C GLN A 5 -1.10 -8.53 -11.64
N CYS A 6 -1.79 -7.41 -11.53
CA CYS A 6 -1.81 -6.65 -10.29
C CYS A 6 -2.57 -7.45 -9.21
N LYS A 7 -2.16 -7.27 -7.95
CA LYS A 7 -2.74 -7.97 -6.80
C LYS A 7 -4.09 -7.37 -6.43
N LYS A 8 -5.10 -8.21 -6.19
CA LYS A 8 -6.42 -7.75 -5.75
C LYS A 8 -6.39 -7.24 -4.31
N LEU A 9 -7.44 -6.53 -3.90
CA LEU A 9 -7.58 -6.09 -2.51
C LEU A 9 -7.52 -7.30 -1.56
N GLY A 10 -6.71 -7.20 -0.52
CA GLY A 10 -6.49 -8.26 0.47
C GLY A 10 -5.41 -9.27 0.08
N GLU A 11 -4.96 -9.28 -1.18
CA GLU A 11 -3.90 -10.18 -1.62
C GLU A 11 -2.53 -9.74 -1.11
N THR A 12 -1.65 -10.72 -1.00
CA THR A 12 -0.27 -10.52 -0.57
C THR A 12 0.52 -9.81 -1.66
N CYS A 13 1.14 -8.71 -1.30
CA CYS A 13 2.09 -7.96 -2.12
C CYS A 13 3.47 -8.01 -1.49
N HIS A 14 4.52 -7.92 -2.32
CA HIS A 14 5.90 -7.85 -1.86
C HIS A 14 6.52 -6.50 -2.25
N LYS A 15 7.68 -6.17 -1.66
CA LYS A 15 8.44 -4.95 -1.98
C LYS A 15 9.20 -5.10 -3.31
N THR A 16 8.51 -5.60 -4.33
CA THR A 16 9.01 -5.87 -5.68
C THR A 16 8.19 -5.05 -6.67
N VAL A 17 8.84 -4.45 -7.66
CA VAL A 17 8.18 -3.59 -8.68
C VAL A 17 7.13 -4.36 -9.51
N PHE A 18 7.20 -5.69 -9.45
CA PHE A 18 6.32 -6.63 -10.14
C PHE A 18 5.00 -6.91 -9.38
N ASP A 19 4.96 -6.78 -8.05
CA ASP A 19 3.79 -7.09 -7.22
C ASP A 19 3.00 -5.83 -6.83
N ARG A 20 2.55 -5.08 -7.85
CA ARG A 20 1.72 -3.89 -7.61
C ARG A 20 0.27 -4.28 -7.34
N CYS A 21 -0.37 -3.54 -6.45
CA CYS A 21 -1.81 -3.68 -6.20
C CYS A 21 -2.62 -3.05 -7.34
N CYS A 22 -3.77 -3.65 -7.68
CA CYS A 22 -4.62 -3.14 -8.75
C CYS A 22 -5.31 -1.82 -8.39
N GLY A 23 -5.41 -0.92 -9.37
CA GLY A 23 -6.20 0.31 -9.27
C GLY A 23 -5.63 1.29 -8.25
N ASN A 24 -6.50 1.81 -7.37
CA ASN A 24 -6.15 2.82 -6.36
C ASN A 24 -5.85 2.20 -4.98
N THR A 25 -5.39 0.95 -4.97
CA THR A 25 -5.00 0.23 -3.75
C THR A 25 -3.50 0.30 -3.54
N VAL A 26 -3.08 0.18 -2.28
CA VAL A 26 -1.73 0.45 -1.82
C VAL A 26 -1.19 -0.76 -1.08
N CYS A 27 0.08 -1.09 -1.31
CA CYS A 27 0.71 -2.23 -0.65
C CYS A 27 1.13 -1.81 0.77
N GLN A 28 0.39 -2.27 1.77
CA GLN A 28 0.76 -2.12 3.17
C GLN A 28 1.79 -3.19 3.54
N LEU A 29 3.07 -2.84 3.45
CA LEU A 29 4.16 -3.70 3.88
C LEU A 29 4.21 -3.80 5.41
N LYS A 30 4.19 -5.03 5.94
CA LYS A 30 4.38 -5.34 7.36
C LYS A 30 5.56 -6.32 7.48
N GLY A 31 6.77 -5.77 7.57
CA GLY A 31 8.02 -6.55 7.50
C GLY A 31 8.42 -6.86 6.06
N PHE A 32 8.58 -8.16 5.74
CA PHE A 32 8.99 -8.64 4.41
C PHE A 32 7.83 -8.88 3.43
N LYS A 33 6.60 -9.02 3.94
CA LYS A 33 5.38 -9.21 3.15
C LYS A 33 4.39 -8.09 3.44
N GLY A 34 3.57 -7.75 2.47
CA GLY A 34 2.50 -6.77 2.62
C GLY A 34 1.18 -7.31 2.13
N LYS A 35 0.13 -6.51 2.31
CA LYS A 35 -1.18 -6.75 1.70
C LYS A 35 -1.65 -5.53 0.95
N CYS A 36 -2.36 -5.76 -0.15
CA CYS A 36 -3.04 -4.69 -0.87
C CYS A 36 -4.25 -4.23 -0.07
N VAL A 37 -4.23 -2.98 0.35
CA VAL A 37 -5.31 -2.34 1.10
C VAL A 37 -5.82 -1.12 0.35
N ARG A 38 -7.03 -0.66 0.65
CA ARG A 38 -7.55 0.58 0.04
C ARG A 38 -6.79 1.82 0.53
N CYS A 39 -6.37 1.78 1.78
CA CYS A 39 -5.62 2.84 2.42
C CYS A 39 -4.74 2.26 3.53
N LEU A 40 -3.64 2.95 3.80
CA LEU A 40 -2.64 2.61 4.80
C LEU A 40 -3.12 3.05 6.19
N SER A 41 -3.12 2.10 7.13
CA SER A 41 -3.37 2.35 8.55
C SER A 41 -2.27 3.21 9.18
N ALA A 42 -2.56 3.87 10.30
CA ALA A 42 -1.56 4.60 11.06
C ALA A 42 -0.33 3.73 11.40
N GLY A 43 0.87 4.32 11.32
CA GLY A 43 2.14 3.63 11.47
C GLY A 43 2.67 2.95 10.20
N SER A 44 1.84 2.79 9.17
CA SER A 44 2.26 2.21 7.88
C SER A 44 3.13 3.16 7.09
N ARG A 45 4.02 2.61 6.27
CA ARG A 45 4.93 3.39 5.42
C ARG A 45 4.17 3.99 4.24
N CYS A 46 4.20 5.30 4.09
CA CYS A 46 3.48 6.03 3.04
C CYS A 46 4.42 6.91 2.24
N ILE A 47 4.02 7.24 1.01
CA ILE A 47 4.73 8.19 0.13
C ILE A 47 3.86 9.42 -0.09
N LYS A 48 2.55 9.23 -0.34
CA LYS A 48 1.59 10.31 -0.54
C LYS A 48 0.56 10.31 0.59
N ASN A 49 0.10 11.50 0.95
CA ASN A 49 -0.93 11.69 1.98
C ASN A 49 -2.22 10.91 1.71
N ARG A 50 -2.66 10.88 0.44
CA ARG A 50 -3.87 10.16 -0.01
C ARG A 50 -3.81 8.64 0.17
N GLU A 51 -2.62 8.08 0.35
CA GLU A 51 -2.45 6.64 0.58
C GLU A 51 -2.89 6.27 1.99
N CYS A 52 -2.83 7.21 2.95
CA CYS A 52 -3.23 7.00 4.33
C CYS A 52 -4.74 7.15 4.48
N CYS A 53 -5.38 6.30 5.29
CA CYS A 53 -6.83 6.39 5.54
C CYS A 53 -7.22 7.75 6.16
N HIS A 54 -6.30 8.38 6.90
CA HIS A 54 -6.48 9.70 7.51
C HIS A 54 -5.96 10.85 6.63
N GLY A 55 -5.49 10.58 5.41
CA GLY A 55 -4.97 11.60 4.50
C GLY A 55 -3.67 12.27 4.99
N LYS A 56 -2.96 11.67 5.96
CA LYS A 56 -1.82 12.30 6.62
C LYS A 56 -0.58 11.40 6.59
N CYS A 57 0.33 11.69 5.66
CA CYS A 57 1.63 11.05 5.56
C CYS A 57 2.70 12.01 6.08
N VAL A 58 3.33 11.69 7.21
CA VAL A 58 4.36 12.53 7.84
C VAL A 58 5.56 11.65 8.14
N LEU A 59 6.76 12.09 7.77
CA LEU A 59 7.99 11.31 7.97
C LEU A 59 7.91 9.90 7.33
N PHE A 60 7.31 9.78 6.13
CA PHE A 60 7.06 8.50 5.46
C PHE A 60 6.21 7.50 6.27
N LYS A 61 5.44 7.98 7.26
CA LYS A 61 4.52 7.18 8.05
C LYS A 61 3.13 7.81 8.08
N CYS A 62 2.10 6.97 7.96
CA CYS A 62 0.74 7.43 8.17
C CYS A 62 0.57 7.79 9.64
N LYS A 63 0.09 9.00 9.91
CA LYS A 63 -0.29 9.44 11.26
C LYS A 63 -1.81 9.42 11.36
N ASN A 64 -2.32 8.99 12.51
CA ASN A 64 -3.70 9.30 12.86
C ASN A 64 -3.83 10.81 13.04
N LYS A 65 -5.04 11.33 12.80
CA LYS A 65 -5.37 12.71 13.09
C LYS A 65 -5.30 12.95 14.60
#